data_AF-A0A378MX82-F1
#
_entry.id   AF-A0A378MX82-F1
#
_cell.length_a   1.000
_cell.length_b   1.000
_cell.length_c   1.000
_cell.angle_alpha   90.00
_cell.angle_beta   90.00
_cell.angle_gamma   90.00
#
_symmetry.space_group_name_H-M   'P 1'
#
loop_
_entity.id
_entity.type
_entity.pdbx_description
1 polymer ?
#
loop_
_entity_poly.entity_id
_entity_poly.type
_entity_poly.pdbx_seq_one_letter_code
_entity_poly.pdbx_strand_id
1 'polypeptide(L)'
;MISGPEHKVMEVAAKIAKEKYNRDVELVVFTDYATPNAALDKGDLDLNAFQHKPYLDNQIQEKGYKLVPVGNTFVYPIAAYSKKLNRWQS
;
A
#
# COMPACT_ATOMS: atom_id res chain seq x y z
N MET A 1 -5.64 0.42 2.40
CA MET A 1 -4.56 1.28 1.83
C MET A 1 -4.15 2.34 2.84
N ILE A 2 -3.05 3.06 2.63
CA ILE A 2 -2.65 4.17 3.51
C ILE A 2 -3.31 5.47 3.02
N SER A 3 -3.56 6.38 3.95
CA SER A 3 -4.06 7.72 3.62
C SER A 3 -3.00 8.51 2.85
N GLY A 4 -3.37 9.03 1.68
CA GLY A 4 -2.42 9.74 0.83
C GLY A 4 -2.98 10.11 -0.56
N PRO A 5 -2.18 10.75 -1.42
CA PRO A 5 -2.57 11.13 -2.79
C PRO A 5 -3.03 9.95 -3.66
N GLU A 6 -2.62 8.73 -3.33
CA GLU A 6 -3.05 7.47 -3.95
C GLU A 6 -4.54 7.18 -3.79
N HIS A 7 -5.22 7.79 -2.80
CA HIS A 7 -6.64 7.55 -2.54
C HIS A 7 -7.51 7.83 -3.77
N LYS A 8 -7.28 8.95 -4.45
CA LYS A 8 -8.02 9.31 -5.68
C LYS A 8 -7.83 8.30 -6.80
N VAL A 9 -6.64 7.71 -6.90
CA VAL A 9 -6.36 6.68 -7.91
C VAL A 9 -7.13 5.40 -7.59
N MET A 10 -7.21 5.04 -6.31
CA MET A 10 -7.98 3.87 -5.86
C MET A 10 -9.49 4.06 -5.99
N GLU A 11 -10.01 5.28 -5.80
CA GLU A 11 -11.42 5.61 -6.09
C GLU A 11 -11.76 5.36 -7.58
N VAL A 12 -10.88 5.81 -8.49
CA VAL A 12 -11.04 5.56 -9.92
C VAL A 12 -10.93 4.07 -10.25
N ALA A 13 -10.01 3.35 -9.61
CA ALA A 13 -9.87 1.90 -9.78
C ALA A 13 -11.14 1.15 -9.31
N ALA A 14 -11.71 1.53 -8.17
CA ALA A 14 -12.95 0.98 -7.65
C ALA A 14 -14.13 1.24 -8.61
N LYS A 15 -14.22 2.45 -9.17
CA LYS A 15 -15.21 2.78 -10.21
C LYS A 15 -15.06 1.88 -11.44
N ILE A 16 -13.85 1.71 -11.95
CA ILE A 16 -13.58 0.83 -13.09
C ILE A 16 -13.91 -0.64 -12.76
N ALA A 17 -13.59 -1.09 -11.54
CA ALA A 17 -13.92 -2.44 -11.06
C ALA A 17 -15.43 -2.70 -11.14
N LYS A 18 -16.25 -1.72 -10.72
CA LYS A 18 -17.70 -1.81 -10.80
C LYS A 18 -18.20 -1.79 -12.25
N GLU A 19 -17.78 -0.79 -13.02
CA GLU A 19 -18.30 -0.54 -14.37
C GLU A 19 -17.94 -1.64 -15.37
N LYS A 20 -16.73 -2.19 -15.29
CA LYS A 20 -16.22 -3.15 -16.29
C LYS A 20 -16.31 -4.60 -15.85
N TYR A 21 -16.23 -4.85 -14.55
CA TYR A 21 -16.11 -6.21 -14.02
C TYR A 21 -17.24 -6.58 -13.05
N ASN A 22 -18.18 -5.66 -12.80
CA ASN A 22 -19.27 -5.82 -11.83
C ASN A 22 -18.76 -6.28 -10.45
N ARG A 23 -17.65 -5.68 -10.00
CA ARG A 23 -17.06 -5.91 -8.68
C ARG A 23 -17.24 -4.67 -7.80
N ASP A 24 -17.85 -4.85 -6.65
CA ASP A 24 -17.91 -3.83 -5.61
C ASP A 24 -16.59 -3.84 -4.82
N VAL A 25 -15.99 -2.66 -4.65
CA VAL A 25 -14.73 -2.48 -3.94
C VAL A 25 -14.97 -1.51 -2.79
N GLU A 26 -14.76 -1.96 -1.56
CA GLU A 26 -14.76 -1.12 -0.38
C GLU A 26 -13.33 -0.65 -0.08
N LEU A 27 -13.14 0.67 0.01
CA LEU A 27 -11.84 1.25 0.32
C LEU A 27 -11.70 1.48 1.83
N VAL A 28 -10.92 0.62 2.49
CA VAL A 28 -10.53 0.82 3.89
C VAL A 28 -9.21 1.60 3.97
N VAL A 29 -9.25 2.74 4.64
CA VAL A 29 -8.10 3.65 4.79
C VAL A 29 -7.50 3.50 6.19
N PHE A 30 -6.19 3.26 6.25
CA PHE A 30 -5.42 3.17 7.48
C PHE A 30 -4.48 4.37 7.61
N THR A 31 -4.15 4.71 8.85
CA THR A 31 -3.23 5.80 9.21
C THR A 31 -1.86 5.31 9.67
N ASP A 32 -1.65 3.99 9.75
CA ASP A 32 -0.41 3.35 10.17
C ASP A 32 -0.06 2.14 9.29
N TYR A 33 1.20 1.71 9.34
CA TYR A 33 1.75 0.64 8.48
C TYR A 33 1.65 -0.78 9.06
N ALA A 34 1.34 -0.94 10.35
CA ALA A 34 1.31 -2.25 11.00
C ALA A 34 -0.08 -2.91 10.88
N THR A 35 -1.14 -2.13 11.04
CA THR A 35 -2.53 -2.59 11.01
C THR A 35 -2.92 -3.28 9.69
N PRO A 36 -2.54 -2.80 8.49
CA PRO A 36 -3.02 -3.38 7.23
C PRO A 36 -2.62 -4.85 7.00
N ASN A 37 -1.44 -5.27 7.45
CA ASN A 37 -1.01 -6.67 7.32
C ASN A 37 -1.71 -7.56 8.35
N ALA A 38 -1.89 -7.08 9.58
CA ALA A 38 -2.61 -7.82 10.60
C ALA A 38 -4.09 -8.02 10.23
N ALA A 39 -4.74 -7.01 9.65
CA ALA A 39 -6.13 -7.11 9.18
C ALA A 39 -6.26 -8.09 8.01
N LEU A 40 -5.32 -8.07 7.06
CA LEU A 40 -5.31 -9.02 5.94
C LEU A 40 -5.07 -10.47 6.40
N ASP A 41 -4.12 -10.70 7.32
CA ASP A 41 -3.83 -12.04 7.84
C ASP A 41 -5.01 -12.62 8.65
N LYS A 42 -5.78 -11.76 9.33
CA LYS A 42 -7.03 -12.16 10.03
C LYS A 42 -8.21 -12.42 9.10
N GLY A 43 -8.14 -12.00 7.84
CA GLY A 43 -9.24 -12.09 6.89
C GLY A 43 -10.25 -10.93 6.99
N ASP A 44 -9.92 -9.85 7.69
CA ASP A 44 -10.74 -8.63 7.74
C ASP A 44 -10.64 -7.81 6.43
N LEU A 45 -9.62 -8.09 5.62
CA LEU A 45 -9.39 -7.52 4.30
C LEU A 45 -9.11 -8.64 3.30
N ASP A 46 -9.52 -8.47 2.04
CA ASP A 46 -9.12 -9.38 0.96
C ASP A 46 -7.74 -9.02 0.40
N LEU A 47 -7.39 -7.72 0.38
CA LEU A 47 -6.17 -7.18 -0.21
C LEU A 47 -5.73 -5.90 0.52
N ASN A 48 -4.43 -5.65 0.55
CA ASN A 48 -3.88 -4.33 0.89
C ASN A 48 -2.87 -3.87 -0.18
N ALA A 49 -2.73 -2.55 -0.34
CA ALA A 49 -1.81 -1.92 -1.29
C ALA A 49 -1.17 -0.70 -0.61
N PHE A 50 0.02 -0.89 -0.04
CA PHE A 50 0.76 0.19 0.63
C PHE A 50 2.28 -0.03 0.75
N GLN A 51 2.72 -1.28 0.73
CA GLN A 51 4.08 -1.68 1.08
C GLN A 51 4.91 -2.07 -0.14
N HIS A 52 6.23 -2.01 0.01
CA HIS A 52 7.18 -2.63 -0.91
C HIS A 52 7.61 -4.02 -0.43
N LYS A 53 8.17 -4.83 -1.33
CA LYS A 53 8.55 -6.23 -1.07
C LYS A 53 9.47 -6.43 0.15
N PRO A 54 10.54 -5.62 0.38
CA PRO A 54 11.36 -5.79 1.57
C PRO A 54 10.62 -5.64 2.90
N TYR A 55 9.60 -4.77 2.97
CA TYR A 55 8.82 -4.58 4.20
C TYR A 55 7.92 -5.80 4.44
N LEU A 56 7.29 -6.32 3.39
CA LEU A 56 6.49 -7.53 3.46
C LEU A 56 7.33 -8.73 3.91
N ASP A 57 8.52 -8.92 3.32
CA ASP A 57 9.41 -10.03 3.68
C ASP A 57 9.81 -9.98 5.16
N ASN A 58 10.15 -8.80 5.69
CA ASN A 58 10.45 -8.61 7.11
C ASN A 58 9.21 -8.91 7.99
N GLN A 59 8.02 -8.45 7.60
CA GLN A 59 6.79 -8.72 8.36
C GLN A 59 6.46 -10.22 8.40
N ILE A 60 6.65 -10.93 7.29
CA ILE A 60 6.47 -12.39 7.24
C ILE A 60 7.48 -13.07 8.18
N GLN A 61 8.76 -12.66 8.13
CA GLN A 61 9.81 -13.22 8.99
C GLN A 61 9.51 -12.99 10.49
N GLU A 62 9.08 -11.78 10.86
CA GLU A 62 8.86 -11.41 12.26
C GLU A 62 7.54 -11.90 12.85
N LYS A 63 6.47 -11.95 12.04
CA LYS A 63 5.10 -12.20 12.51
C LYS A 63 4.52 -13.53 12.03
N GLY A 64 5.18 -14.20 11.08
CA GLY A 64 4.72 -15.49 10.56
C GLY A 64 3.50 -15.39 9.64
N TYR A 65 3.20 -14.20 9.10
CA TYR A 65 2.07 -13.98 8.21
C TYR A 65 2.19 -14.82 6.93
N LYS A 66 1.05 -15.28 6.40
CA LYS A 66 1.00 -16.08 5.15
C LYS A 66 0.56 -15.24 3.96
N LEU A 67 1.18 -14.07 3.82
CA LEU A 67 0.84 -13.09 2.79
C LEU A 67 1.74 -13.25 1.58
N VAL A 68 1.18 -12.98 0.39
CA VAL A 68 1.90 -13.05 -0.87
C VAL A 68 1.64 -11.80 -1.72
N PRO A 69 2.64 -11.32 -2.48
CA PRO A 69 2.42 -10.25 -3.44
C PRO A 69 1.59 -10.76 -4.63
N VAL A 70 0.52 -10.04 -4.99
CA VAL A 70 -0.35 -10.38 -6.13
C VAL A 70 -0.18 -9.44 -7.33
N GLY A 71 0.54 -8.33 -7.16
CA GLY A 71 0.79 -7.36 -8.22
C GLY A 71 1.51 -6.11 -7.70
N ASN A 72 2.14 -5.38 -8.62
CA ASN A 72 2.76 -4.09 -8.35
C ASN A 72 1.79 -2.97 -8.73
N THR A 73 1.74 -1.90 -7.93
CA THR A 73 0.84 -0.76 -8.17
C THR A 73 1.61 0.51 -8.53
N PHE A 74 2.33 1.07 -7.57
CA PHE A 74 3.05 2.34 -7.70
C PHE A 74 4.53 2.17 -7.35
N VAL A 75 5.37 2.98 -7.98
CA VAL A 75 6.77 3.16 -7.57
C VAL A 75 6.91 4.58 -7.04
N TYR A 76 7.26 4.70 -5.76
CA TYR A 76 7.56 5.98 -5.11
C TYR A 76 9.08 6.11 -4.96
N PRO A 77 9.74 7.03 -5.69
CA PRO A 77 11.17 7.25 -5.53
C PRO A 77 11.48 7.78 -4.13
N ILE A 78 12.47 7.18 -3.47
CA ILE A 78 13.00 7.72 -2.21
C ILE A 78 13.87 8.92 -2.55
N ALA A 79 13.51 10.09 -2.03
CA ALA A 79 14.28 11.31 -2.18
C ALA A 79 14.66 11.86 -0.81
N ALA A 80 15.91 12.29 -0.68
CA ALA A 80 16.38 13.01 0.50
C ALA A 80 16.11 14.50 0.31
N TYR A 81 15.51 15.14 1.33
CA TYR A 81 15.20 16.56 1.32
C TYR A 81 15.97 17.26 2.43
N SER A 82 16.54 18.43 2.15
CA SER A 82 17.18 19.28 3.15
C SER A 82 16.57 20.67 3.10
N LYS A 83 16.22 21.22 4.25
CA LYS A 83 15.79 22.62 4.36
C LYS A 83 16.96 23.62 4.27
N LYS A 84 18.21 23.14 4.38
CA LYS A 84 19.42 23.97 4.44
C LYS A 84 20.33 23.82 3.21
N LEU A 85 20.34 22.63 2.60
CA LEU A 85 21.21 22.31 1.47
C LEU A 85 20.37 22.24 0.21
N ASN A 86 20.69 23.11 -0.76
CA ASN A 86 19.99 23.19 -2.04
C ASN A 86 20.65 22.36 -3.14
N ARG A 87 21.85 21.81 -2.90
CA ARG A 87 22.57 20.87 -3.76
C ARG A 87 23.41 19.92 -2.90
N TRP A 88 23.40 18.64 -3.27
CA TRP A 88 24.35 17.67 -2.77
C TRP A 88 25.72 18.03 -3.35
N GLN A 89 26.70 18.31 -2.48
CA GLN A 89 28.09 18.49 -2.93
C GLN A 89 28.61 17.09 -3.29
N SER A 90 28.89 16.90 -4.58
CA SER A 90 29.54 15.72 -5.15
C SER A 90 31.04 15.75 -4.91
#